data_AF-A0A0A3YIZ5-F1
#
_entry.id   AF-A0A0A3YIZ5-F1
#
_cell.length_a   1.000
_cell.length_b   1.000
_cell.length_c   1.000
_cell.angle_alpha   90.00
_cell.angle_beta   90.00
_cell.angle_gamma   90.00
#
_symmetry.space_group_name_H-M   'P 1'
#
loop_
_entity.id
_entity.type
_entity.pdbx_description
1 polymer ?
#
loop_
_entity_poly.entity_id
_entity_poly.type
_entity_poly.pdbx_seq_one_letter_code
_entity_poly.pdbx_strand_id
1 'polypeptide(L)' 'MATGYVQYISGCNQVLVVPQMNADGKLPESHWFDVQRLERVGTEQIVLDNTKTPGFDKEPPKR' A
#
# COMPACT_ATOMS: atom_id res chain seq x y z
N MET A 1 2.32 5.67 -7.55
CA MET A 1 1.12 5.06 -6.91
C MET A 1 1.50 4.56 -5.53
N ALA A 2 0.67 4.76 -4.51
CA ALA A 2 0.87 4.14 -3.19
C ALA A 2 0.41 2.68 -3.22
N THR A 3 1.30 1.74 -2.87
CA THR A 3 1.02 0.29 -2.96
C THR A 3 1.16 -0.43 -1.62
N GLY A 4 1.79 0.20 -0.64
CA GLY A 4 1.94 -0.32 0.71
C GLY A 4 1.89 0.82 1.73
N TYR A 5 1.36 0.52 2.91
CA TYR A 5 1.30 1.44 4.03
C TYR A 5 1.72 0.69 5.29
N VAL A 6 2.68 1.22 6.03
CA VAL A 6 3.15 0.64 7.28
C VAL A 6 2.89 1.59 8.43
N GLN A 7 2.27 1.08 9.49
CA GLN A 7 2.06 1.78 10.74
C GLN A 7 3.11 1.32 11.75
N TYR A 8 3.93 2.24 12.24
CA TYR A 8 4.89 1.97 13.29
C TYR A 8 4.34 2.43 14.64
N ILE A 9 4.74 1.75 15.71
CA ILE A 9 4.33 2.08 17.09
C ILE A 9 4.70 3.54 17.46
N SER A 10 5.80 4.04 16.91
CA SER A 10 6.24 5.43 17.09
C SER A 10 5.36 6.47 16.39
N GLY A 11 4.48 6.06 15.47
CA GLY A 11 3.70 6.95 14.61
C GLY A 11 4.43 7.46 13.37
N CYS A 12 5.70 7.10 13.17
CA CYS A 12 6.49 7.47 11.98
C CYS A 12 6.13 6.62 10.75
N ASN A 13 4.86 6.66 10.35
CA ASN A 13 4.31 5.79 9.31
C ASN A 13 4.94 6.08 7.94
N GLN A 14 5.03 5.04 7.11
CA GLN A 14 5.63 5.14 5.78
C GLN A 14 4.71 4.55 4.70
N VAL A 15 4.91 5.02 3.48
CA VAL A 15 4.18 4.57 2.29
C VAL A 15 5.18 4.06 1.26
N LEU A 16 4.90 2.89 0.70
CA LEU A 16 5.64 2.36 -0.44
C LEU A 16 5.08 2.99 -1.72
N VAL A 17 5.94 3.68 -2.45
CA VAL A 17 5.56 4.31 -3.72
C VAL A 17 6.19 3.55 -4.87
N VAL A 18 5.35 3.10 -5.80
CA VAL A 18 5.79 2.57 -7.09
C VAL A 18 5.85 3.72 -8.09
N PRO A 19 7.03 4.01 -8.65
CA PRO A 19 7.21 5.02 -9.68
C PRO A 19 6.61 4.56 -11.01
N GLN A 20 6.25 5.51 -11.86
CA GLN A 20 5.90 5.19 -13.24
C GLN A 20 7.17 4.90 -14.05
N MET A 21 7.03 4.10 -15.10
CA MET A 21 8.10 3.87 -16.07
C MET A 21 8.56 5.21 -16.63
N ASN A 22 9.87 5.43 -16.68
CA ASN A 22 10.43 6.66 -17.24
C ASN A 22 10.39 6.63 -18.78
N ALA A 23 10.70 7.76 -19.43
CA ALA A 23 10.70 7.87 -20.88
C ALA A 23 11.67 6.89 -21.58
N ASP A 24 12.72 6.45 -20.89
CA ASP A 24 13.71 5.49 -21.37
C ASP A 24 13.27 4.02 -21.23
N GLY A 25 12.04 3.78 -20.79
CA GLY A 25 11.50 2.43 -20.58
C GLY A 25 12.03 1.72 -19.33
N LYS A 26 12.77 2.41 -18.46
CA LYS A 26 13.25 1.86 -17.19
C LYS A 26 12.17 2.03 -16.13
N LEU A 27 11.96 0.97 -15.35
CA LEU A 27 11.18 1.00 -14.12
C LEU A 27 12.12 1.33 -12.96
N PRO A 28 12.05 2.54 -12.38
CA PRO A 28 12.85 2.84 -11.20
C PRO A 28 12.41 1.96 -10.03
N GLU A 29 13.31 1.75 -9.08
CA GLU A 29 13.00 0.97 -7.88
C GLU A 29 11.93 1.66 -7.03
N SER A 30 11.08 0.84 -6.40
CA SER A 30 10.10 1.31 -5.42
C SER A 30 10.79 1.63 -4.09
N HIS A 31 10.38 2.72 -3.44
CA HIS A 31 10.96 3.17 -2.18
C HIS A 31 9.90 3.57 -1.16
N TRP A 32 10.29 3.45 0.12
CA TRP A 32 9.50 3.91 1.25
C TRP A 32 9.75 5.39 1.52
N PHE A 33 8.67 6.13 1.73
CA PHE A 33 8.69 7.53 2.10
C PHE A 33 7.87 7.74 3.37
N ASP A 34 8.36 8.59 4.26
CA ASP A 34 7.57 9.03 5.41
C ASP A 34 6.31 9.76 4.94
N VAL A 35 5.18 9.49 5.59
CA VAL A 35 3.88 10.08 5.21
C VAL A 35 3.94 11.61 5.16
N GLN A 36 4.72 12.23 6.04
CA GLN A 36 4.89 13.70 6.10
C GLN A 36 5.58 14.30 4.87
N ARG A 37 6.25 13.49 4.06
CA ARG A 37 6.94 13.92 2.83
C ARG A 37 6.07 13.78 1.59
N LEU A 38 4.84 13.27 1.74
CA LEU A 38 3.94 13.01 0.63
C LEU A 38 2.80 14.03 0.61
N GLU A 39 2.49 14.49 -0.59
CA GLU A 39 1.25 15.23 -0.87
C GLU A 39 0.20 14.28 -1.43
N ARG A 40 -1.01 14.33 -0.89
CA ARG A 40 -2.13 13.53 -1.40
C ARG A 40 -2.69 14.19 -2.65
N VAL A 41 -2.57 13.49 -3.78
CA VAL A 41 -3.18 13.91 -5.05
C VAL A 41 -4.37 13.00 -5.35
N GLY A 42 -5.54 13.60 -5.52
CA GLY A 42 -6.79 12.88 -5.78
C GLY A 42 -7.44 12.25 -4.55
N THR A 43 -8.63 11.68 -4.74
CA THR A 43 -9.45 11.07 -3.68
C THR A 43 -9.65 9.57 -3.86
N GLU A 44 -9.32 9.03 -5.03
CA GLU A 44 -9.57 7.63 -5.36
C GLU A 44 -8.61 6.70 -4.62
N GLN A 45 -9.19 5.85 -3.78
CA GLN A 45 -8.49 4.76 -3.12
C GLN A 45 -9.02 3.46 -3.71
N ILE A 46 -8.11 2.63 -4.22
CA ILE A 46 -8.46 1.27 -4.59
C ILE A 46 -8.73 0.50 -3.29
N VAL A 47 -9.99 0.16 -3.05
CA VAL A 47 -10.42 -0.65 -1.90
C VAL A 47 -10.51 -2.10 -2.36
N LEU A 48 -9.66 -2.95 -1.81
CA LEU A 48 -9.76 -4.40 -1.98
C LEU A 48 -10.64 -4.94 -0.84
N ASP A 49 -11.90 -5.27 -1.14
CA ASP A 49 -12.82 -5.87 -0.17
C ASP A 49 -12.46 -7.35 0.09
N ASN A 50 -11.66 -7.55 1.14
CA ASN A 50 -11.26 -8.89 1.60
C ASN A 50 -12.23 -9.48 2.64
N THR A 51 -13.42 -8.88 2.87
CA THR A 51 -14.37 -9.41 3.85
C THR A 51 -15.05 -10.71 3.41
N LYS A 52 -15.08 -10.97 2.10
CA LYS A 52 -15.75 -12.15 1.50
C LYS A 52 -14.86 -13.38 1.35
N THR A 53 -13.54 -13.21 1.47
CA THR A 53 -12.59 -14.31 1.27
C THR A 53 -11.66 -14.37 2.48
N PRO A 54 -11.83 -15.35 3.40
CA PRO A 54 -10.80 -15.59 4.40
C PRO A 54 -9.54 -15.98 3.65
N GLY A 55 -8.42 -15.30 3.94
CA GLY A 55 -7.13 -15.71 3.40
C GLY A 55 -6.88 -17.20 3.68
N PHE A 56 -6.15 -17.85 2.78
CA PHE A 56 -5.77 -19.27 2.76
C PHE A 56 -6.52 -20.22 3.73
N ASP A 57 -7.67 -20.71 3.26
CA ASP A 57 -8.14 -22.09 3.46
C ASP A 57 -8.49 -22.57 4.89
N LYS A 58 -9.08 -21.71 5.73
CA LYS A 58 -9.77 -22.19 6.96
C LYS A 58 -11.08 -21.45 7.24
N GLU A 59 -12.15 -22.20 7.43
CA GLU A 59 -13.36 -21.70 8.08
C GLU A 59 -13.06 -21.42 9.58
N PRO A 60 -13.59 -20.32 10.15
CA PRO A 60 -13.45 -20.04 11.57
C PRO A 60 -14.09 -21.14 12.44
N PRO A 61 -13.51 -21.52 13.58
CA PRO A 61 -14.05 -22.57 14.44
C PRO A 61 -15.44 -22.20 14.95
N LYS A 62 -16.41 -23.07 14.70
CA LYS A 62 -17.78 -22.96 15.23
C LYS A 62 -17.76 -23.46 16.67
N ARG A 63 -18.30 -22.66 17.60
CA ARG A 63 -18.49 -23.05 19.00
C ARG A 63 -19.50 -24.18 19.14
#